data_AF-A0A813L941-F1
#
_entry.id   AF-A0A813L941-F1
#
_cell.length_a   1.000
_cell.length_b   1.000
_cell.length_c   1.000
_cell.angle_alpha   90.00
_cell.angle_beta   90.00
_cell.angle_gamma   90.00
#
_symmetry.space_group_name_H-M   'P 1'
#
loop_
_entity.id
_entity.type
_entity.pdbx_description
1 polymer ?
#
loop_
_entity_poly.entity_id
_entity_poly.type
_entity_poly.pdbx_seq_one_letter_code
_entity_poly.pdbx_strand_id
1 'polypeptide(L)'
;TGDGPDEYFTLDFPLELNNTDYLRRVLAQLTFALRPIYEQAITRGGRQKIKNGKGEALKSAGVDSYYVLKHIRANLGYYSAELGQGQEFLITAVNWLNGARNELAHESLHGVDSKYLSDAFGYAKQLASATRMRFVQDNLIRLQKQVEVHQKSKQARRLPSSAAQGSREAASDSLQQQGRRLRSSAATPSSAESALPAGRDSPELGALRLKLDEYKKKGDLDNCKLLKVRVDARVQYEADVAKVTASIEDTSAGYQKAWNRDDFVRAETLKAKLPAFEKQLRQLRDDPDGYVKRILISAKYPLVGPEGLKAMGVSVSLQELWDAGYTAEQLQKAGYAWSQLQEAGYTLEQLQEAGYPLSQLRAAGYTFGQLLTAGYTAEQFTAAGYTLCQFKAADYPLGQLLWAGFTVEQLRAAGCTLERFKAAGYTWEQLSDAGYTRWELIYAVARFVYWRMRVWARFSQQKQHQQQHQ
;
A
#
# COMPACT_ATOMS: atom_id res chain seq x y z
N THR A 1 -8.64 -3.15 -18.31
CA THR A 1 -7.84 -3.07 -19.54
C THR A 1 -6.96 -4.30 -19.64
N GLY A 2 -7.59 -5.48 -19.71
CA GLY A 2 -6.91 -6.78 -19.77
C GLY A 2 -6.57 -7.08 -21.22
N ASP A 3 -5.36 -6.75 -21.60
CA ASP A 3 -4.89 -6.72 -22.99
C ASP A 3 -4.04 -7.96 -23.33
N GLY A 4 -4.37 -9.11 -22.76
CA GLY A 4 -3.73 -10.40 -23.05
C GLY A 4 -4.69 -11.41 -23.70
N PRO A 5 -4.29 -12.14 -24.76
CA PRO A 5 -5.10 -13.19 -25.38
C PRO A 5 -5.27 -14.44 -24.49
N ASP A 6 -4.40 -14.64 -23.49
CA ASP A 6 -4.37 -15.83 -22.62
C ASP A 6 -4.71 -15.57 -21.13
N GLU A 7 -5.11 -14.33 -20.77
CA GLU A 7 -5.55 -14.04 -19.41
C GLU A 7 -7.01 -14.43 -19.20
N TYR A 8 -7.23 -15.62 -18.63
CA TYR A 8 -8.54 -16.02 -18.14
C TYR A 8 -8.90 -15.19 -16.89
N PHE A 9 -9.75 -14.18 -17.06
CA PHE A 9 -10.42 -13.54 -15.94
C PHE A 9 -11.40 -14.53 -15.27
N THR A 10 -11.02 -15.11 -14.14
CA THR A 10 -11.97 -15.53 -13.12
C THR A 10 -12.39 -14.28 -12.36
N LEU A 11 -13.52 -13.70 -12.76
CA LEU A 11 -14.19 -12.64 -12.03
C LEU A 11 -14.84 -13.24 -10.76
N ASP A 12 -14.11 -13.26 -9.65
CA ASP A 12 -14.72 -13.44 -8.33
C ASP A 12 -15.44 -12.14 -7.93
N PHE A 13 -16.59 -11.90 -8.57
CA PHE A 13 -17.52 -10.84 -8.19
C PHE A 13 -18.53 -11.40 -7.16
N PRO A 14 -18.84 -10.67 -6.07
CA PRO A 14 -19.91 -11.05 -5.15
C PRO A 14 -21.33 -10.89 -5.74
N LEU A 15 -21.46 -10.38 -6.97
CA LEU A 15 -22.72 -10.19 -7.67
C LEU A 15 -22.68 -10.98 -8.99
N GLU A 16 -23.15 -12.23 -8.95
CA GLU A 16 -23.40 -12.98 -10.18
C GLU A 16 -24.44 -12.22 -11.01
N LEU A 17 -24.04 -11.77 -12.22
CA LEU A 17 -24.97 -11.17 -13.17
C LEU A 17 -26.18 -12.08 -13.36
N ASN A 18 -27.37 -11.49 -13.35
CA ASN A 18 -28.58 -12.22 -13.72
C ASN A 18 -28.62 -12.38 -15.26
N ASN A 19 -29.49 -13.28 -15.75
CA ASN A 19 -29.56 -13.57 -17.19
C ASN A 19 -29.98 -12.32 -17.99
N THR A 20 -30.78 -11.43 -17.41
CA THR A 20 -31.17 -10.15 -18.02
C THR A 20 -29.97 -9.22 -18.22
N ASP A 21 -29.03 -9.17 -17.28
CA ASP A 21 -27.80 -8.38 -17.39
C ASP A 21 -26.87 -8.94 -18.47
N TYR A 22 -26.80 -10.26 -18.60
CA TYR A 22 -26.07 -10.89 -19.72
C TYR A 22 -26.72 -10.55 -21.07
N LEU A 23 -28.04 -10.61 -21.17
CA LEU A 23 -28.76 -10.22 -22.38
C LEU A 23 -28.48 -8.76 -22.78
N ARG A 24 -28.46 -7.83 -21.82
CA ARG A 24 -28.07 -6.42 -22.07
C ARG A 24 -26.68 -6.32 -22.69
N ARG A 25 -25.72 -7.07 -22.16
CA ARG A 25 -24.34 -7.08 -22.65
C ARG A 25 -24.23 -7.68 -24.05
N VAL A 26 -24.98 -8.74 -24.35
CA VAL A 26 -25.05 -9.34 -25.70
C VAL A 26 -25.61 -8.32 -26.71
N LEU A 27 -26.72 -7.64 -26.38
CA LEU A 27 -27.32 -6.62 -27.24
C LEU A 27 -26.40 -5.40 -27.44
N ALA A 28 -25.61 -5.04 -26.44
CA ALA A 28 -24.58 -4.01 -26.55
C ALA A 28 -23.47 -4.42 -27.54
N GLN A 29 -22.98 -5.67 -27.48
CA GLN A 29 -21.98 -6.17 -28.44
C GLN A 29 -22.50 -6.10 -29.88
N LEU A 30 -23.77 -6.38 -30.13
CA LEU A 30 -24.38 -6.26 -31.45
C LEU A 30 -24.40 -4.81 -31.97
N THR A 31 -24.51 -3.83 -31.09
CA THR A 31 -24.42 -2.42 -31.48
C THR A 31 -23.04 -2.12 -32.07
N PHE A 32 -21.97 -2.60 -31.43
CA PHE A 32 -20.60 -2.44 -31.92
C PHE A 32 -20.34 -3.21 -33.21
N ALA A 33 -20.94 -4.40 -33.35
CA ALA A 33 -20.77 -5.25 -34.54
C ALA A 33 -21.44 -4.65 -35.79
N LEU A 34 -22.69 -4.18 -35.64
CA LEU A 34 -23.57 -3.86 -36.77
C LEU A 34 -23.51 -2.40 -37.19
N ARG A 35 -23.13 -1.47 -36.29
CA ARG A 35 -23.04 -0.04 -36.60
C ARG A 35 -22.11 0.27 -37.79
N PRO A 36 -20.89 -0.28 -37.89
CA PRO A 36 -20.01 -0.03 -39.04
C PRO A 36 -20.61 -0.51 -40.37
N ILE A 37 -21.35 -1.62 -40.35
CA ILE A 37 -21.99 -2.19 -41.55
C ILE A 37 -23.16 -1.31 -41.99
N TYR A 38 -23.92 -0.78 -41.03
CA TYR A 38 -24.93 0.23 -41.33
C TYR A 38 -24.31 1.50 -41.93
N GLU A 39 -23.21 2.00 -41.38
CA GLU A 39 -22.49 3.15 -41.92
C GLU A 39 -22.01 2.91 -43.36
N GLN A 40 -21.54 1.70 -43.66
CA GLN A 40 -21.20 1.29 -45.02
C GLN A 40 -22.43 1.26 -45.93
N ALA A 41 -23.57 0.74 -45.46
CA ALA A 41 -24.81 0.66 -46.23
C ALA A 41 -25.32 2.04 -46.68
N ILE A 42 -25.25 3.05 -45.80
CA ILE A 42 -25.68 4.41 -46.12
C ILE A 42 -24.66 5.17 -46.96
N THR A 43 -23.37 4.85 -46.84
CA THR A 43 -22.29 5.57 -47.54
C THR A 43 -22.01 5.00 -48.92
N ARG A 44 -21.94 3.67 -49.05
CA ARG A 44 -21.59 2.95 -50.29
C ARG A 44 -22.82 2.47 -51.07
N GLY A 45 -23.90 2.11 -50.37
CA GLY A 45 -25.08 1.49 -50.95
C GLY A 45 -26.25 2.45 -51.26
N GLY A 46 -26.11 3.75 -50.98
CA GLY A 46 -27.16 4.76 -51.22
C GLY A 46 -28.45 4.55 -50.44
N ARG A 47 -28.42 3.76 -49.35
CA ARG A 47 -29.62 3.42 -48.58
C ARG A 47 -30.07 4.56 -47.67
N GLN A 48 -31.38 4.67 -47.46
CA GLN A 48 -31.97 5.75 -46.68
C GLN A 48 -31.49 5.71 -45.23
N LYS A 49 -31.07 6.87 -44.70
CA LYS A 49 -30.72 7.02 -43.29
C LYS A 49 -31.92 6.76 -42.40
N ILE A 50 -31.68 6.10 -41.27
CA ILE A 50 -32.72 5.86 -40.26
C ILE A 50 -33.15 7.19 -39.65
N LYS A 51 -34.46 7.38 -39.53
CA LYS A 51 -35.07 8.57 -38.92
C LYS A 51 -35.58 8.26 -37.52
N ASN A 52 -35.49 9.22 -36.60
CA ASN A 52 -36.08 9.12 -35.26
C ASN A 52 -37.62 9.31 -35.32
N GLY A 53 -38.30 9.20 -34.17
CA GLY A 53 -39.76 9.40 -34.08
C GLY A 53 -40.25 10.80 -34.49
N LYS A 54 -39.34 11.77 -34.64
CA LYS A 54 -39.59 13.14 -35.10
C LYS A 54 -39.28 13.33 -36.60
N GLY A 55 -38.89 12.27 -37.32
CA GLY A 55 -38.57 12.31 -38.75
C GLY A 55 -37.16 12.81 -39.09
N GLU A 56 -36.31 13.07 -38.10
CA GLU A 56 -34.94 13.57 -38.28
C GLU A 56 -33.97 12.40 -38.51
N ALA A 57 -32.99 12.57 -39.40
CA ALA A 57 -31.96 11.56 -39.64
C ALA A 57 -31.03 11.40 -38.43
N LEU A 58 -30.88 10.17 -37.94
CA LEU A 58 -29.98 9.86 -36.81
C LEU A 58 -28.51 9.99 -37.23
N LYS A 59 -27.70 10.65 -36.39
CA LYS A 59 -26.23 10.65 -36.49
C LYS A 59 -25.71 9.25 -36.13
N SER A 60 -24.65 8.75 -36.78
CA SER A 60 -24.26 7.33 -36.62
C SER A 60 -23.84 6.96 -35.19
N ALA A 61 -23.33 7.90 -34.39
CA ALA A 61 -23.05 7.71 -32.97
C ALA A 61 -24.30 7.38 -32.12
N GLY A 62 -25.47 7.87 -32.53
CA GLY A 62 -26.76 7.64 -31.87
C GLY A 62 -27.52 6.41 -32.38
N VAL A 63 -26.95 5.65 -33.32
CA VAL A 63 -27.58 4.44 -33.87
C VAL A 63 -27.18 3.25 -32.99
N ASP A 64 -28.17 2.72 -32.26
CA ASP A 64 -28.05 1.50 -31.46
C ASP A 64 -28.45 0.24 -32.27
N SER A 65 -28.27 -0.94 -31.68
CA SER A 65 -28.62 -2.21 -32.33
C SER A 65 -30.08 -2.28 -32.77
N TYR A 66 -31.02 -1.64 -32.09
CA TYR A 66 -32.44 -1.62 -32.48
C TYR A 66 -32.66 -1.00 -33.84
N TYR A 67 -32.10 0.20 -34.05
CA TYR A 67 -32.22 0.90 -35.32
C TYR A 67 -31.53 0.12 -36.44
N VAL A 68 -30.33 -0.42 -36.19
CA VAL A 68 -29.62 -1.21 -37.20
C VAL A 68 -30.39 -2.49 -37.56
N LEU A 69 -30.91 -3.23 -36.59
CA LEU A 69 -31.70 -4.44 -36.80
C LEU A 69 -32.97 -4.13 -37.62
N LYS A 70 -33.67 -3.02 -37.31
CA LYS A 70 -34.82 -2.56 -38.10
C LYS A 70 -34.44 -2.24 -39.55
N HIS A 71 -33.27 -1.62 -39.75
CA HIS A 71 -32.77 -1.30 -41.09
C HIS A 71 -32.32 -2.54 -41.88
N ILE A 72 -31.74 -3.55 -41.20
CA ILE A 72 -31.43 -4.86 -41.79
C ILE A 72 -32.71 -5.52 -42.30
N ARG A 73 -33.77 -5.55 -41.48
CA ARG A 73 -35.07 -6.11 -41.86
C ARG A 73 -35.68 -5.42 -43.08
N ALA A 74 -35.50 -4.11 -43.23
CA ALA A 74 -35.99 -3.36 -44.38
C ALA A 74 -35.16 -3.56 -45.65
N ASN A 75 -33.94 -4.09 -45.55
CA ASN A 75 -32.97 -4.19 -46.66
C ASN A 75 -32.32 -5.58 -46.71
N LEU A 76 -33.11 -6.65 -46.55
CA LEU A 76 -32.61 -8.02 -46.40
C LEU A 76 -31.66 -8.46 -47.52
N GLY A 77 -31.95 -8.13 -48.78
CA GLY A 77 -31.10 -8.51 -49.91
C GLY A 77 -29.67 -7.96 -49.81
N TYR A 78 -29.52 -6.71 -49.37
CA TYR A 78 -28.21 -6.09 -49.19
C TYR A 78 -27.45 -6.73 -48.02
N TYR A 79 -28.08 -6.83 -46.86
CA TYR A 79 -27.43 -7.39 -45.67
C TYR A 79 -27.20 -8.89 -45.75
N SER A 80 -27.98 -9.63 -46.54
CA SER A 80 -27.73 -11.05 -46.83
C SER A 80 -26.41 -11.22 -47.59
N ALA A 81 -26.15 -10.35 -48.57
CA ALA A 81 -24.87 -10.34 -49.29
C ALA A 81 -23.70 -9.88 -48.41
N GLU A 82 -23.86 -8.78 -47.65
CA GLU A 82 -22.80 -8.22 -46.83
C GLU A 82 -22.43 -9.08 -45.61
N LEU A 83 -23.42 -9.71 -44.97
CA LEU A 83 -23.19 -10.59 -43.82
C LEU A 83 -22.94 -12.05 -44.23
N GLY A 84 -23.10 -12.38 -45.51
CA GLY A 84 -22.99 -13.77 -45.99
C GLY A 84 -23.96 -14.72 -45.28
N GLN A 85 -25.14 -14.23 -44.89
CA GLN A 85 -26.16 -15.01 -44.19
C GLN A 85 -27.41 -15.15 -45.06
N GLY A 86 -28.08 -16.29 -44.98
CA GLY A 86 -29.37 -16.51 -45.66
C GLY A 86 -30.44 -15.52 -45.19
N GLN A 87 -31.32 -15.09 -46.10
CA GLN A 87 -32.40 -14.15 -45.77
C GLN A 87 -33.34 -14.69 -44.68
N GLU A 88 -33.64 -15.99 -44.69
CA GLU A 88 -34.46 -16.64 -43.67
C GLU A 88 -33.84 -16.55 -42.26
N PHE A 89 -32.53 -16.79 -42.17
CA PHE A 89 -31.80 -16.61 -40.91
C PHE A 89 -31.86 -15.16 -40.45
N LEU A 90 -31.59 -14.19 -41.35
CA LEU A 90 -31.62 -12.77 -41.00
C LEU A 90 -33.00 -12.35 -40.50
N ILE A 91 -34.08 -12.78 -41.15
CA ILE A 91 -35.45 -12.50 -40.68
C ILE A 91 -35.65 -13.03 -39.27
N THR A 92 -35.28 -14.29 -39.03
CA THR A 92 -35.47 -14.96 -37.74
C THR A 92 -34.66 -14.28 -36.63
N ALA A 93 -33.35 -14.14 -36.84
CA ALA A 93 -32.42 -13.56 -35.88
C ALA A 93 -32.77 -12.09 -35.58
N VAL A 94 -33.08 -11.30 -36.60
CA VAL A 94 -33.42 -9.87 -36.45
C VAL A 94 -34.73 -9.70 -35.72
N ASN A 95 -35.77 -10.47 -36.04
CA ASN A 95 -37.05 -10.39 -35.34
C ASN A 95 -36.90 -10.79 -33.87
N TRP A 96 -36.16 -11.86 -33.60
CA TRP A 96 -35.91 -12.34 -32.25
C TRP A 96 -35.14 -11.31 -31.41
N LEU A 97 -33.99 -10.84 -31.90
CA LEU A 97 -33.13 -9.89 -31.18
C LEU A 97 -33.78 -8.52 -31.00
N ASN A 98 -34.56 -8.07 -31.99
CA ASN A 98 -35.30 -6.83 -31.89
C ASN A 98 -36.47 -6.96 -30.88
N GLY A 99 -37.16 -8.10 -30.86
CA GLY A 99 -38.15 -8.43 -29.83
C GLY A 99 -37.55 -8.40 -28.44
N ALA A 100 -36.46 -9.14 -28.22
CA ALA A 100 -35.74 -9.18 -26.95
C ALA A 100 -35.28 -7.79 -26.49
N ARG A 101 -34.77 -6.96 -27.41
CA ARG A 101 -34.40 -5.57 -27.10
C ARG A 101 -35.61 -4.74 -26.70
N ASN A 102 -36.73 -4.82 -27.43
CA ASN A 102 -37.92 -4.02 -27.14
C ASN A 102 -38.56 -4.39 -25.80
N GLU A 103 -38.68 -5.69 -25.52
CA GLU A 103 -39.17 -6.16 -24.22
C GLU A 103 -38.26 -5.68 -23.08
N LEU A 104 -36.94 -5.66 -23.31
CA LEU A 104 -35.97 -5.14 -22.33
C LEU A 104 -36.08 -3.60 -22.16
N ALA A 105 -36.37 -2.87 -23.23
CA ALA A 105 -36.50 -1.41 -23.21
C ALA A 105 -37.81 -0.93 -22.56
N HIS A 106 -38.87 -1.75 -22.61
CA HIS A 106 -40.17 -1.47 -21.98
C HIS A 106 -40.29 -2.08 -20.58
N GLU A 107 -39.19 -2.62 -20.02
CA GLU A 107 -39.14 -3.31 -18.72
C GLU A 107 -40.13 -4.49 -18.59
N SER A 108 -40.69 -4.96 -19.70
CA SER A 108 -41.68 -6.03 -19.76
C SER A 108 -41.04 -7.42 -19.85
N LEU A 109 -39.71 -7.50 -19.95
CA LEU A 109 -38.97 -8.74 -20.04
C LEU A 109 -38.84 -9.41 -18.66
N HIS A 110 -39.75 -10.34 -18.36
CA HIS A 110 -39.69 -11.17 -17.16
C HIS A 110 -39.10 -12.55 -17.46
N GLY A 111 -38.23 -13.05 -16.58
CA GLY A 111 -37.85 -14.47 -16.57
C GLY A 111 -36.95 -14.92 -17.73
N VAL A 112 -35.89 -14.18 -18.06
CA VAL A 112 -34.88 -14.62 -19.03
C VAL A 112 -34.24 -15.93 -18.54
N ASP A 113 -34.64 -17.06 -19.11
CA ASP A 113 -34.11 -18.37 -18.74
C ASP A 113 -32.79 -18.68 -19.47
N SER A 114 -32.20 -19.85 -19.18
CA SER A 114 -30.93 -20.24 -19.81
C SER A 114 -31.06 -20.50 -21.31
N LYS A 115 -32.26 -20.89 -21.79
CA LYS A 115 -32.49 -21.19 -23.20
C LYS A 115 -32.58 -19.90 -23.99
N TYR A 116 -33.37 -18.94 -23.51
CA TYR A 116 -33.50 -17.60 -24.07
C TYR A 116 -32.15 -16.90 -24.17
N LEU A 117 -31.31 -17.01 -23.13
CA LEU A 117 -29.97 -16.45 -23.17
C LEU A 117 -29.06 -17.16 -24.18
N SER A 118 -29.14 -18.50 -24.29
CA SER A 118 -28.40 -19.29 -25.27
C SER A 118 -28.79 -18.91 -26.70
N ASP A 119 -30.08 -18.74 -26.98
CA ASP A 119 -30.60 -18.32 -28.28
C ASP A 119 -30.07 -16.91 -28.63
N ALA A 120 -30.05 -15.98 -27.66
CA ALA A 120 -29.45 -14.66 -27.84
C ALA A 120 -27.97 -14.73 -28.24
N PHE A 121 -27.19 -15.55 -27.53
CA PHE A 121 -25.77 -15.77 -27.87
C PHE A 121 -25.60 -16.39 -29.25
N GLY A 122 -26.44 -17.37 -29.62
CA GLY A 122 -26.43 -18.01 -30.93
C GLY A 122 -26.60 -17.00 -32.06
N TYR A 123 -27.69 -16.25 -32.02
CA TYR A 123 -27.96 -15.22 -33.03
C TYR A 123 -26.91 -14.12 -33.04
N ALA A 124 -26.48 -13.64 -31.87
CA ALA A 124 -25.49 -12.58 -31.78
C ALA A 124 -24.11 -13.01 -32.30
N LYS A 125 -23.65 -14.23 -31.99
CA LYS A 125 -22.38 -14.76 -32.48
C LYS A 125 -22.39 -14.96 -33.98
N GLN A 126 -23.48 -15.50 -34.55
CA GLN A 126 -23.58 -15.72 -35.99
C GLN A 126 -23.67 -14.40 -36.78
N LEU A 127 -24.36 -13.39 -36.24
CA LEU A 127 -24.33 -12.04 -36.82
C LEU A 127 -22.95 -11.39 -36.65
N ALA A 128 -22.29 -11.56 -35.50
CA ALA A 128 -20.96 -11.00 -35.24
C ALA A 128 -19.85 -11.69 -36.06
N SER A 129 -19.95 -12.99 -36.35
CA SER A 129 -18.99 -13.74 -37.16
C SER A 129 -18.96 -13.27 -38.60
N ALA A 130 -20.10 -12.79 -39.10
CA ALA A 130 -20.20 -12.15 -40.40
C ALA A 130 -19.53 -10.77 -40.44
N THR A 131 -19.26 -10.16 -39.29
CA THR A 131 -18.56 -8.88 -39.20
C THR A 131 -17.05 -9.09 -39.09
N ARG A 132 -16.24 -8.15 -39.61
CA ARG A 132 -14.77 -8.19 -39.48
C ARG A 132 -14.26 -7.79 -38.08
N MET A 133 -15.14 -7.69 -37.08
CA MET A 133 -14.84 -7.16 -35.76
C MET A 133 -14.47 -8.29 -34.78
N ARG A 134 -13.20 -8.74 -34.82
CA ARG A 134 -12.70 -9.84 -33.97
C ARG A 134 -12.96 -9.62 -32.47
N PHE A 135 -12.74 -8.40 -31.96
CA PHE A 135 -12.93 -8.11 -30.54
C PHE A 135 -14.38 -8.34 -30.06
N VAL A 136 -15.39 -8.14 -30.92
CA VAL A 136 -16.80 -8.40 -30.58
C VAL A 136 -17.03 -9.90 -30.44
N GLN A 137 -16.47 -10.69 -31.35
CA GLN A 137 -16.56 -12.14 -31.33
C GLN A 137 -15.90 -12.70 -30.06
N ASP A 138 -14.69 -12.22 -29.75
CA ASP A 138 -13.96 -12.58 -28.54
C ASP A 138 -14.73 -12.21 -27.27
N ASN A 139 -15.33 -11.01 -27.23
CA ASN A 139 -16.15 -10.58 -26.11
C ASN A 139 -17.41 -11.44 -25.92
N LEU A 140 -18.09 -11.83 -27.00
CA LEU A 140 -19.25 -12.72 -26.93
C LEU A 140 -18.86 -14.11 -26.39
N ILE A 141 -17.71 -14.66 -26.81
CA ILE A 141 -17.16 -15.91 -26.29
C ILE A 141 -16.83 -15.80 -24.79
N ARG A 142 -16.17 -14.70 -24.40
CA ARG A 142 -15.84 -14.41 -22.99
C ARG A 142 -17.10 -14.32 -22.12
N LEU A 143 -18.12 -13.60 -22.58
CA LEU A 143 -19.40 -13.47 -21.88
C LEU A 143 -20.10 -14.82 -21.74
N GLN A 144 -20.10 -15.65 -22.80
CA GLN A 144 -20.69 -16.98 -22.76
C GLN A 144 -19.98 -17.89 -21.74
N LYS A 145 -18.64 -17.88 -21.71
CA LYS A 145 -17.86 -18.63 -20.70
C LYS A 145 -18.17 -18.15 -19.28
N GLN A 146 -18.36 -16.85 -19.08
CA GLN A 146 -18.70 -16.30 -17.77
C GLN A 146 -20.09 -16.77 -17.30
N VAL A 147 -21.07 -16.86 -18.21
CA VAL A 147 -22.40 -17.42 -17.90
C VAL A 147 -22.27 -18.86 -17.40
N GLU A 148 -21.49 -19.69 -18.08
CA GLU A 148 -21.28 -21.10 -17.67
C GLU A 148 -20.65 -21.22 -16.29
N VAL A 149 -19.65 -20.39 -15.99
CA VAL A 149 -19.00 -20.34 -14.67
C VAL A 149 -20.02 -19.97 -13.59
N HIS A 150 -20.83 -18.92 -13.82
CA HIS A 150 -21.86 -18.50 -12.87
C HIS A 150 -22.96 -19.57 -12.72
N GLN A 151 -23.35 -20.26 -13.79
CA GLN A 151 -24.33 -21.34 -13.72
C GLN A 151 -23.83 -22.54 -12.92
N LYS A 152 -22.58 -22.96 -13.14
CA LYS A 152 -21.93 -24.02 -12.36
C LYS A 152 -21.83 -23.64 -10.88
N SER A 153 -21.48 -22.39 -10.58
CA SER A 153 -21.46 -21.85 -9.22
C SER A 153 -22.85 -21.90 -8.56
N LYS A 154 -23.91 -21.48 -9.28
CA LYS A 154 -25.30 -21.57 -8.81
C LYS A 154 -25.76 -23.02 -8.59
N GLN A 155 -25.38 -23.95 -9.46
CA GLN A 155 -25.71 -25.38 -9.33
C GLN A 155 -24.98 -26.03 -8.15
N ALA A 156 -23.70 -25.72 -7.95
CA ALA A 156 -22.91 -26.23 -6.83
C ALA A 156 -23.50 -25.84 -5.47
N ARG A 157 -24.09 -24.63 -5.36
CA ARG A 157 -24.80 -24.18 -4.15
C ARG A 157 -26.20 -24.78 -3.96
N ARG A 158 -26.78 -25.39 -5.00
CA ARG A 158 -28.13 -25.98 -4.97
C ARG A 158 -28.14 -27.48 -4.65
N LEU A 159 -27.00 -28.17 -4.69
CA LEU A 159 -26.92 -29.60 -4.38
C LEU A 159 -26.98 -29.83 -2.84
N PRO A 160 -27.95 -30.60 -2.32
CA PRO A 160 -28.01 -30.93 -0.90
C PRO A 160 -26.89 -31.90 -0.49
N SER A 161 -26.37 -31.69 0.72
CA SER A 161 -25.26 -32.35 1.42
C SER A 161 -25.49 -33.86 1.75
N SER A 162 -26.15 -34.66 0.92
CA SER A 162 -26.45 -36.07 1.25
C SER A 162 -25.83 -37.13 0.33
N ALA A 163 -25.04 -36.75 -0.67
CA ALA A 163 -24.45 -37.72 -1.62
C ALA A 163 -22.92 -37.87 -1.53
N ALA A 164 -22.25 -37.26 -0.54
CA ALA A 164 -20.79 -37.17 -0.46
C ALA A 164 -20.14 -37.98 0.68
N GLN A 165 -20.81 -39.03 1.17
CA GLN A 165 -20.24 -39.96 2.16
C GLN A 165 -19.84 -41.33 1.59
N GLY A 166 -20.30 -41.72 0.38
CA GLY A 166 -20.02 -43.05 -0.17
C GLY A 166 -18.81 -43.16 -1.11
N SER A 167 -18.26 -42.05 -1.59
CA SER A 167 -17.27 -42.05 -2.68
C SER A 167 -15.97 -41.30 -2.35
N ARG A 168 -15.79 -40.92 -1.07
CA ARG A 168 -14.55 -40.29 -0.56
C ARG A 168 -13.48 -41.29 -0.07
N GLU A 169 -13.82 -42.56 0.11
CA GLU A 169 -12.87 -43.56 0.64
C GLU A 169 -12.03 -44.22 -0.47
N ALA A 170 -12.50 -44.32 -1.71
CA ALA A 170 -11.77 -45.01 -2.78
C ALA A 170 -10.77 -44.12 -3.57
N ALA A 171 -10.87 -42.78 -3.49
CA ALA A 171 -9.95 -41.85 -4.17
C ALA A 171 -8.90 -41.23 -3.22
N SER A 172 -9.00 -41.54 -1.92
CA SER A 172 -8.10 -41.09 -0.85
C SER A 172 -6.68 -41.65 -0.98
N ASP A 173 -6.54 -42.88 -1.48
CA ASP A 173 -5.25 -43.59 -1.47
C ASP A 173 -4.35 -43.30 -2.68
N SER A 174 -4.91 -42.87 -3.81
CA SER A 174 -4.12 -42.62 -5.03
C SER A 174 -3.55 -41.20 -5.12
N LEU A 175 -4.12 -40.22 -4.41
CA LEU A 175 -3.68 -38.82 -4.43
C LEU A 175 -2.74 -38.44 -3.28
N GLN A 176 -2.64 -39.27 -2.21
CA GLN A 176 -1.71 -39.03 -1.11
C GLN A 176 -0.24 -39.31 -1.46
N GLN A 177 0.05 -40.09 -2.51
CA GLN A 177 1.44 -40.31 -2.96
C GLN A 177 1.97 -39.23 -3.91
N GLN A 178 1.12 -38.57 -4.70
CA GLN A 178 1.55 -37.51 -5.64
C GLN A 178 1.56 -36.10 -5.01
N GLY A 179 0.87 -35.89 -3.88
CA GLY A 179 0.82 -34.60 -3.18
C GLY A 179 1.98 -34.28 -2.22
N ARG A 180 2.93 -35.20 -2.01
CA ARG A 180 4.11 -34.98 -1.13
C ARG A 180 5.30 -34.30 -1.81
N ARG A 181 5.28 -34.08 -3.13
CA ARG A 181 6.43 -33.50 -3.87
C ARG A 181 6.28 -32.02 -4.28
N LEU A 182 5.15 -31.37 -4.02
CA LEU A 182 4.91 -29.98 -4.46
C LEU A 182 4.32 -29.06 -3.39
N ARG A 183 4.50 -29.39 -2.10
CA ARG A 183 4.14 -28.51 -0.97
C ARG A 183 5.39 -28.02 -0.24
N SER A 184 6.18 -27.21 -0.93
CA SER A 184 7.18 -26.32 -0.35
C SER A 184 7.17 -24.99 -1.13
N SER A 185 6.07 -24.24 -1.05
CA SER A 185 6.01 -22.80 -1.30
C SER A 185 4.57 -22.30 -1.24
N ALA A 186 4.38 -21.19 -0.51
CA ALA A 186 3.25 -20.27 -0.53
C ALA A 186 1.90 -20.75 0.04
N ALA A 187 1.67 -20.35 1.29
CA ALA A 187 0.36 -20.26 1.91
C ALA A 187 -0.41 -19.04 1.37
N THR A 188 -1.70 -19.22 1.09
CA THR A 188 -2.69 -18.12 1.01
C THR A 188 -3.83 -18.45 1.98
N PRO A 189 -4.27 -17.50 2.83
CA PRO A 189 -5.32 -17.75 3.79
C PRO A 189 -6.74 -17.59 3.21
N SER A 190 -7.58 -18.51 3.69
CA SER A 190 -9.02 -18.72 3.57
C SER A 190 -9.95 -17.50 3.44
N SER A 191 -10.85 -17.59 2.45
CA SER A 191 -12.08 -16.82 2.25
C SER A 191 -13.22 -17.28 3.17
N ALA A 192 -13.22 -16.79 4.41
CA ALA A 192 -14.30 -17.03 5.37
C ALA A 192 -14.69 -15.76 6.14
N GLU A 193 -14.99 -14.66 5.43
CA GLU A 193 -15.57 -13.46 6.06
C GLU A 193 -16.49 -12.70 5.08
N SER A 194 -17.48 -13.40 4.54
CA SER A 194 -18.61 -12.75 3.84
C SER A 194 -19.76 -12.51 4.82
N ALA A 195 -19.93 -11.24 5.19
CA ALA A 195 -21.09 -10.65 5.87
C ALA A 195 -21.42 -11.24 7.25
N LEU A 196 -20.78 -10.70 8.30
CA LEU A 196 -21.32 -10.81 9.66
C LEU A 196 -22.60 -9.96 9.76
N PRO A 197 -23.73 -10.51 10.22
CA PRO A 197 -24.90 -9.71 10.56
C PRO A 197 -24.55 -8.75 11.70
N ALA A 198 -25.11 -7.55 11.67
CA ALA A 198 -24.96 -6.56 12.73
C ALA A 198 -25.28 -7.19 14.10
N GLY A 199 -24.26 -7.39 14.93
CA GLY A 199 -24.39 -7.91 16.31
C GLY A 199 -23.68 -9.23 16.63
N ARG A 200 -22.96 -9.88 15.71
CA ARG A 200 -22.01 -10.95 16.07
C ARG A 200 -20.58 -10.48 15.89
N ASP A 201 -19.77 -10.59 16.95
CA ASP A 201 -18.32 -10.35 16.91
C ASP A 201 -17.70 -11.15 15.76
N SER A 202 -16.71 -10.56 15.07
CA SER A 202 -15.93 -11.34 14.10
C SER A 202 -15.24 -12.53 14.79
N PRO A 203 -14.97 -13.64 14.08
CA PRO A 203 -14.24 -14.78 14.62
C PRO A 203 -12.91 -14.36 15.30
N GLU A 204 -12.25 -13.35 14.73
CA GLU A 204 -11.02 -12.77 15.27
C GLU A 204 -11.25 -11.96 16.56
N LEU A 205 -12.28 -11.11 16.61
CA LEU A 205 -12.63 -10.36 17.82
C LEU A 205 -13.06 -11.30 18.95
N GLY A 206 -13.82 -12.36 18.63
CA GLY A 206 -14.18 -13.42 19.58
C GLY A 206 -12.96 -14.14 20.15
N ALA A 207 -11.99 -14.49 19.30
CA ALA A 207 -10.74 -15.11 19.74
C ALA A 207 -9.91 -14.18 20.65
N LEU A 208 -9.86 -12.88 20.35
CA LEU A 208 -9.16 -11.90 21.20
C LEU A 208 -9.84 -11.73 22.56
N ARG A 209 -11.19 -11.68 22.61
CA ARG A 209 -11.95 -11.61 23.87
C ARG A 209 -11.74 -12.86 24.73
N LEU A 210 -11.75 -14.05 24.13
CA LEU A 210 -11.46 -15.31 24.84
C LEU A 210 -10.06 -15.31 25.45
N LYS A 211 -9.03 -14.92 24.68
CA LYS A 211 -7.66 -14.77 25.20
C LYS A 211 -7.56 -13.74 26.33
N LEU A 212 -8.33 -12.67 26.26
CA LEU A 212 -8.37 -11.65 27.31
C LEU A 212 -8.94 -12.23 28.61
N ASP A 213 -9.99 -13.04 28.52
CA ASP A 213 -10.56 -13.72 29.68
C ASP A 213 -9.63 -14.81 30.24
N GLU A 214 -8.85 -15.48 29.39
CA GLU A 214 -7.78 -16.38 29.84
C GLU A 214 -6.70 -15.65 30.64
N TYR A 215 -6.21 -14.50 30.15
CA TYR A 215 -5.22 -13.71 30.89
C TYR A 215 -5.76 -13.17 32.22
N LYS A 216 -7.03 -12.73 32.26
CA LYS A 216 -7.69 -12.32 33.50
C LYS A 216 -7.74 -13.46 34.52
N LYS A 217 -8.07 -14.68 34.07
CA LYS A 217 -8.08 -15.88 34.93
C LYS A 217 -6.70 -16.24 35.47
N LYS A 218 -5.65 -16.01 34.68
CA LYS A 218 -4.25 -16.23 35.08
C LYS A 218 -3.68 -15.13 35.98
N GLY A 219 -4.38 -14.01 36.17
CA GLY A 219 -3.90 -12.86 36.93
C GLY A 219 -2.80 -12.05 36.23
N ASP A 220 -2.62 -12.25 34.92
CA ASP A 220 -1.58 -11.58 34.13
C ASP A 220 -2.06 -10.19 33.70
N LEU A 221 -1.86 -9.22 34.59
CA LEU A 221 -2.35 -7.85 34.44
C LEU A 221 -1.74 -7.13 33.24
N ASP A 222 -0.51 -7.43 32.86
CA ASP A 222 0.19 -6.71 31.79
C ASP A 222 -0.24 -7.21 30.41
N ASN A 223 -0.37 -8.53 30.22
CA ASN A 223 -0.97 -9.07 29.01
C ASN A 223 -2.46 -8.69 28.87
N CYS A 224 -3.19 -8.53 29.98
CA CYS A 224 -4.55 -8.01 29.95
C CYS A 224 -4.62 -6.58 29.40
N LYS A 225 -3.73 -5.68 29.86
CA LYS A 225 -3.70 -4.29 29.38
C LYS A 225 -3.39 -4.23 27.88
N LEU A 226 -2.37 -4.96 27.43
CA LEU A 226 -1.96 -4.99 26.02
C LEU A 226 -3.07 -5.55 25.13
N LEU A 227 -3.64 -6.70 25.51
CA LEU A 227 -4.68 -7.34 24.71
C LEU A 227 -5.98 -6.52 24.69
N LYS A 228 -6.30 -5.79 25.76
CA LYS A 228 -7.43 -4.86 25.79
C LYS A 228 -7.28 -3.77 24.72
N VAL A 229 -6.10 -3.16 24.60
CA VAL A 229 -5.86 -2.13 23.58
C VAL A 229 -6.01 -2.70 22.17
N ARG A 230 -5.56 -3.94 21.93
CA ARG A 230 -5.76 -4.62 20.64
C ARG A 230 -7.24 -4.91 20.35
N VAL A 231 -8.00 -5.31 21.37
CA VAL A 231 -9.46 -5.50 21.26
C VAL A 231 -10.13 -4.17 20.92
N ASP A 232 -9.79 -3.08 21.61
CA ASP A 232 -10.37 -1.76 21.36
C ASP A 232 -10.07 -1.26 19.94
N ALA A 233 -8.84 -1.46 19.45
CA ALA A 233 -8.46 -1.15 18.07
C ALA A 233 -9.25 -1.95 17.04
N ARG A 234 -9.51 -3.24 17.31
CA ARG A 234 -10.32 -4.09 16.43
C ARG A 234 -11.81 -3.73 16.47
N VAL A 235 -12.34 -3.36 17.63
CA VAL A 235 -13.71 -2.84 17.75
C VAL A 235 -13.87 -1.57 16.92
N GLN A 236 -12.89 -0.66 16.96
CA GLN A 236 -12.93 0.55 16.13
C GLN A 236 -12.92 0.23 14.63
N TYR A 237 -12.11 -0.74 14.20
CA TYR A 237 -12.10 -1.20 12.82
C TYR A 237 -13.48 -1.69 12.37
N GLU A 238 -14.10 -2.57 13.16
CA GLU A 238 -15.43 -3.12 12.85
C GLU A 238 -16.49 -2.03 12.82
N ALA A 239 -16.42 -1.05 13.72
CA ALA A 239 -17.33 0.11 13.74
C ALA A 239 -17.18 0.98 12.49
N ASP A 240 -15.96 1.23 12.02
CA ASP A 240 -15.69 2.02 10.82
C ASP A 240 -16.17 1.29 9.55
N VAL A 241 -15.92 -0.02 9.45
CA VAL A 241 -16.46 -0.87 8.37
C VAL A 241 -17.98 -0.84 8.36
N ALA A 242 -18.63 -0.98 9.52
CA ALA A 242 -20.08 -0.93 9.64
C ALA A 242 -20.63 0.44 9.20
N LYS A 243 -19.97 1.55 9.60
CA LYS A 243 -20.36 2.91 9.24
C LYS A 243 -20.29 3.17 7.73
N VAL A 244 -19.22 2.72 7.07
CA VAL A 244 -19.10 2.87 5.61
C VAL A 244 -20.12 1.99 4.90
N THR A 245 -20.37 0.77 5.39
CA THR A 245 -21.38 -0.14 4.84
C THR A 245 -22.78 0.48 4.95
N ALA A 246 -23.15 1.02 6.11
CA ALA A 246 -24.41 1.73 6.32
C ALA A 246 -24.53 2.96 5.40
N SER A 247 -23.44 3.71 5.19
CA SER A 247 -23.43 4.86 4.28
C SER A 247 -23.70 4.45 2.82
N ILE A 248 -23.23 3.28 2.40
CA ILE A 248 -23.51 2.71 1.07
C ILE A 248 -24.98 2.31 0.97
N GLU A 249 -25.50 1.60 1.96
CA GLU A 249 -26.90 1.16 2.02
C GLU A 249 -27.87 2.35 1.99
N ASP A 250 -27.63 3.36 2.84
CA ASP A 250 -28.44 4.59 2.89
C ASP A 250 -28.38 5.38 1.58
N THR A 251 -27.19 5.50 0.98
CA THR A 251 -27.01 6.21 -0.29
C THR A 251 -27.70 5.46 -1.44
N SER A 252 -27.64 4.12 -1.45
CA SER A 252 -28.32 3.27 -2.42
C SER A 252 -29.84 3.33 -2.28
N ALA A 253 -30.36 3.24 -1.05
CA ALA A 253 -31.78 3.40 -0.76
C ALA A 253 -32.28 4.81 -1.15
N GLY A 254 -31.49 5.84 -0.84
CA GLY A 254 -31.76 7.21 -1.25
C GLY A 254 -31.78 7.39 -2.77
N TYR A 255 -30.86 6.76 -3.48
CA TYR A 255 -30.83 6.73 -4.95
C TYR A 255 -32.11 6.09 -5.50
N GLN A 256 -32.48 4.90 -5.01
CA GLN A 256 -33.68 4.18 -5.44
C GLN A 256 -34.95 5.01 -5.22
N LYS A 257 -35.03 5.70 -4.07
CA LYS A 257 -36.17 6.55 -3.72
C LYS A 257 -36.24 7.83 -4.57
N ALA A 258 -35.10 8.43 -4.91
CA ALA A 258 -35.04 9.59 -5.80
C ALA A 258 -35.40 9.21 -7.25
N TRP A 259 -34.90 8.07 -7.71
CA TRP A 259 -35.22 7.50 -9.02
C TRP A 259 -36.72 7.22 -9.17
N ASN A 260 -37.34 6.59 -8.17
CA ASN A 260 -38.78 6.30 -8.17
C ASN A 260 -39.69 7.55 -8.06
N ARG A 261 -39.11 8.73 -7.80
CA ARG A 261 -39.82 10.02 -7.69
C ARG A 261 -39.50 10.97 -8.85
N ASP A 262 -38.83 10.47 -9.89
CA ASP A 262 -38.36 11.24 -11.04
C ASP A 262 -37.42 12.41 -10.68
N ASP A 263 -36.78 12.37 -9.51
CA ASP A 263 -35.78 13.34 -9.07
C ASP A 263 -34.38 12.91 -9.57
N PHE A 264 -34.20 13.01 -10.89
CA PHE A 264 -33.00 12.50 -11.57
C PHE A 264 -31.72 13.23 -11.17
N VAL A 265 -31.78 14.52 -10.84
CA VAL A 265 -30.63 15.31 -10.38
C VAL A 265 -30.13 14.76 -9.04
N ARG A 266 -31.04 14.48 -8.10
CA ARG A 266 -30.69 13.87 -6.82
C ARG A 266 -30.23 12.43 -6.98
N ALA A 267 -30.82 11.66 -7.88
CA ALA A 267 -30.38 10.30 -8.16
C ALA A 267 -28.95 10.26 -8.72
N GLU A 268 -28.63 11.13 -9.68
CA GLU A 268 -27.30 11.18 -10.29
C GLU A 268 -26.21 11.61 -9.30
N THR A 269 -26.51 12.59 -8.44
CA THR A 269 -25.60 13.01 -7.37
C THR A 269 -25.35 11.92 -6.33
N LEU A 270 -26.36 11.13 -5.95
CA LEU A 270 -26.17 10.00 -5.02
C LEU A 270 -25.39 8.86 -5.67
N LYS A 271 -25.68 8.55 -6.95
CA LYS A 271 -24.95 7.56 -7.74
C LYS A 271 -23.46 7.89 -7.85
N ALA A 272 -23.12 9.18 -8.00
CA ALA A 272 -21.73 9.62 -8.07
C ALA A 272 -20.95 9.42 -6.76
N LYS A 273 -21.62 9.33 -5.61
CA LYS A 273 -20.97 9.11 -4.29
C LYS A 273 -20.66 7.65 -4.01
N LEU A 274 -21.43 6.71 -4.57
CA LEU A 274 -21.27 5.27 -4.31
C LEU A 274 -19.84 4.75 -4.60
N PRO A 275 -19.18 5.08 -5.73
CA PRO A 275 -17.82 4.62 -6.00
C PRO A 275 -16.79 5.06 -4.94
N ALA A 276 -16.99 6.23 -4.34
CA ALA A 276 -16.09 6.73 -3.30
C ALA A 276 -16.23 5.93 -2.00
N PHE A 277 -17.46 5.66 -1.56
CA PHE A 277 -17.71 4.81 -0.40
C PHE A 277 -17.27 3.36 -0.63
N GLU A 278 -17.51 2.81 -1.82
CA GLU A 278 -17.02 1.48 -2.19
C GLU A 278 -15.49 1.40 -2.16
N LYS A 279 -14.80 2.44 -2.66
CA LYS A 279 -13.34 2.53 -2.57
C LYS A 279 -12.86 2.55 -1.12
N GLN A 280 -13.51 3.33 -0.26
CA GLN A 280 -13.20 3.35 1.18
C GLN A 280 -13.40 1.99 1.84
N LEU A 281 -14.52 1.30 1.54
CA LEU A 281 -14.80 -0.02 2.09
C LEU A 281 -13.77 -1.06 1.62
N ARG A 282 -13.35 -1.01 0.35
CA ARG A 282 -12.27 -1.87 -0.18
C ARG A 282 -10.96 -1.63 0.56
N GLN A 283 -10.54 -0.38 0.71
CA GLN A 283 -9.31 -0.04 1.44
C GLN A 283 -9.30 -0.55 2.89
N LEU A 284 -10.46 -0.57 3.56
CA LEU A 284 -10.59 -1.15 4.91
C LEU A 284 -10.55 -2.69 4.91
N ARG A 285 -11.10 -3.34 3.88
CA ARG A 285 -11.15 -4.81 3.79
C ARG A 285 -9.89 -5.44 3.24
N ASP A 286 -9.14 -4.74 2.39
CA ASP A 286 -7.92 -5.25 1.76
C ASP A 286 -6.78 -5.44 2.80
N ASP A 287 -6.78 -4.65 3.88
CA ASP A 287 -5.75 -4.70 4.92
C ASP A 287 -6.30 -4.40 6.33
N PRO A 288 -7.04 -5.34 6.94
CA PRO A 288 -7.59 -5.19 8.29
C PRO A 288 -6.49 -5.05 9.35
N ASP A 289 -5.42 -5.85 9.21
CA ASP A 289 -4.29 -5.85 10.14
C ASP A 289 -3.49 -4.57 10.06
N GLY A 290 -3.27 -4.01 8.87
CA GLY A 290 -2.61 -2.71 8.71
C GLY A 290 -3.45 -1.53 9.21
N TYR A 291 -4.78 -1.60 9.17
CA TYR A 291 -5.63 -0.63 9.88
C TYR A 291 -5.41 -0.71 11.39
N VAL A 292 -5.54 -1.90 11.98
CA VAL A 292 -5.35 -2.12 13.43
C VAL A 292 -3.95 -1.68 13.85
N LYS A 293 -2.93 -2.04 13.07
CA LYS A 293 -1.54 -1.63 13.27
C LYS A 293 -1.38 -0.10 13.28
N ARG A 294 -1.96 0.62 12.31
CA ARG A 294 -1.90 2.10 12.29
C ARG A 294 -2.57 2.72 13.51
N ILE A 295 -3.69 2.16 13.96
CA ILE A 295 -4.37 2.62 15.18
C ILE A 295 -3.51 2.38 16.42
N LEU A 296 -2.89 1.20 16.53
CA LEU A 296 -2.01 0.85 17.66
C LEU A 296 -0.72 1.68 17.70
N ILE A 297 -0.16 2.02 16.54
CA ILE A 297 1.04 2.82 16.41
C ILE A 297 0.73 4.32 16.63
N SER A 298 -0.49 4.77 16.37
CA SER A 298 -0.89 6.17 16.60
C SER A 298 -0.77 6.55 18.08
N ALA A 299 -0.34 7.78 18.35
CA ALA A 299 -0.09 8.35 19.70
C ALA A 299 -1.30 8.36 20.66
N LYS A 300 -2.43 7.75 20.28
CA LYS A 300 -3.65 7.62 21.07
C LYS A 300 -3.56 6.55 22.16
N TYR A 301 -2.59 5.62 22.09
CA TYR A 301 -2.39 4.56 23.08
C TYR A 301 -1.01 4.64 23.75
N PRO A 302 -0.81 5.53 24.73
CA PRO A 302 0.48 5.73 25.40
C PRO A 302 1.01 4.50 26.17
N LEU A 303 0.17 3.48 26.38
CA LEU A 303 0.54 2.22 27.04
C LEU A 303 1.20 1.21 26.09
N VAL A 304 1.12 1.43 24.78
CA VAL A 304 1.69 0.52 23.80
C VAL A 304 3.02 1.09 23.32
N GLY A 305 4.04 0.99 24.18
CA GLY A 305 5.40 1.17 23.72
C GLY A 305 5.75 0.15 22.62
N PRO A 306 6.91 0.31 21.95
CA PRO A 306 7.35 -0.65 20.94
C PRO A 306 7.49 -2.09 21.50
N GLU A 307 7.74 -2.21 22.81
CA GLU A 307 7.68 -3.45 23.58
C GLU A 307 6.30 -4.12 23.52
N GLY A 308 5.24 -3.33 23.75
CA GLY A 308 3.86 -3.81 23.71
C GLY A 308 3.48 -4.28 22.31
N LEU A 309 3.91 -3.57 21.27
CA LEU A 309 3.71 -3.99 19.87
C LEU A 309 4.37 -5.34 19.58
N LYS A 310 5.64 -5.51 19.99
CA LYS A 310 6.36 -6.79 19.89
C LYS A 310 5.68 -7.90 20.68
N ALA A 311 5.28 -7.64 21.91
CA ALA A 311 4.60 -8.61 22.78
C ALA A 311 3.24 -9.06 22.22
N MET A 312 2.53 -8.17 21.52
CA MET A 312 1.30 -8.50 20.82
C MET A 312 1.53 -9.25 19.49
N GLY A 313 2.78 -9.48 19.07
CA GLY A 313 3.11 -10.10 17.79
C GLY A 313 2.73 -9.24 16.59
N VAL A 314 2.62 -7.92 16.78
CA VAL A 314 2.40 -6.98 15.67
C VAL A 314 3.76 -6.68 15.05
N SER A 315 3.96 -7.11 13.80
CA SER A 315 5.19 -6.82 13.07
C SER A 315 5.18 -5.35 12.60
N VAL A 316 6.05 -4.54 13.19
CA VAL A 316 6.20 -3.12 12.87
C VAL A 316 7.65 -2.85 12.49
N SER A 317 7.84 -2.17 11.36
CA SER A 317 9.14 -1.71 10.92
C SER A 317 9.58 -0.48 11.70
N LEU A 318 10.89 -0.25 11.79
CA LEU A 318 11.42 0.93 12.46
C LEU A 318 11.02 2.24 11.77
N GLN A 319 10.85 2.22 10.45
CA GLN A 319 10.37 3.39 9.70
C GLN A 319 8.96 3.78 10.15
N GLU A 320 8.06 2.81 10.32
CA GLU A 320 6.69 3.08 10.78
C GLU A 320 6.66 3.60 12.22
N LEU A 321 7.59 3.18 13.08
CA LEU A 321 7.73 3.71 14.43
C LEU A 321 8.28 5.14 14.40
N TRP A 322 9.21 5.44 13.49
CA TRP A 322 9.69 6.81 13.30
C TRP A 322 8.59 7.73 12.77
N ASP A 323 7.89 7.34 11.70
CA ASP A 323 6.80 8.14 11.13
C ASP A 323 5.68 8.43 12.16
N ALA A 324 5.54 7.56 13.17
CA ALA A 324 4.60 7.71 14.27
C ALA A 324 5.10 8.56 15.45
N GLY A 325 6.35 9.03 15.39
CA GLY A 325 6.95 9.92 16.38
C GLY A 325 7.46 9.23 17.64
N TYR A 326 7.80 7.93 17.57
CA TYR A 326 8.48 7.28 18.70
C TYR A 326 9.86 7.90 18.92
N THR A 327 10.27 7.98 20.18
CA THR A 327 11.59 8.49 20.56
C THR A 327 12.62 7.36 20.60
N ALA A 328 13.90 7.71 20.41
CA ALA A 328 14.99 6.75 20.55
C ALA A 328 15.01 6.09 21.94
N GLU A 329 14.64 6.81 23.00
CA GLU A 329 14.53 6.28 24.37
C GLU A 329 13.48 5.16 24.47
N GLN A 330 12.29 5.37 23.88
CA GLN A 330 11.24 4.35 23.85
C GLN A 330 11.67 3.10 23.08
N LEU A 331 12.42 3.27 22.00
CA LEU A 331 12.93 2.16 21.19
C LEU A 331 14.11 1.44 21.88
N GLN A 332 14.95 2.16 22.63
CA GLN A 332 16.01 1.57 23.43
C GLN A 332 15.44 0.67 24.53
N LYS A 333 14.44 1.15 25.27
CA LYS A 333 13.73 0.34 26.27
C LYS A 333 13.15 -0.92 25.62
N ALA A 334 12.63 -0.77 24.40
CA ALA A 334 12.15 -1.89 23.58
C ALA A 334 13.22 -2.82 22.98
N GLY A 335 14.48 -2.65 23.37
CA GLY A 335 15.59 -3.52 23.00
C GLY A 335 16.03 -3.38 21.54
N TYR A 336 15.73 -2.26 20.87
CA TYR A 336 16.32 -1.98 19.56
C TYR A 336 17.80 -1.62 19.72
N ALA A 337 18.63 -2.06 18.78
CA ALA A 337 20.04 -1.69 18.76
C ALA A 337 20.23 -0.31 18.13
N TRP A 338 21.27 0.42 18.56
CA TRP A 338 21.61 1.73 18.00
C TRP A 338 21.80 1.70 16.48
N SER A 339 22.34 0.61 15.93
CA SER A 339 22.58 0.46 14.48
C SER A 339 21.27 0.47 13.69
N GLN A 340 20.23 -0.16 14.26
CA GLN A 340 18.92 -0.21 13.65
C GLN A 340 18.24 1.17 13.69
N LEU A 341 18.43 1.92 14.78
CA LEU A 341 17.93 3.30 14.88
C LEU A 341 18.66 4.25 13.93
N GLN A 342 19.96 4.06 13.72
CA GLN A 342 20.69 4.85 12.74
C GLN A 342 20.20 4.57 11.32
N GLU A 343 19.98 3.30 10.95
CA GLU A 343 19.41 2.93 9.65
C GLU A 343 18.01 3.50 9.48
N ALA A 344 17.22 3.52 10.56
CA ALA A 344 15.93 4.16 10.56
C ALA A 344 16.08 5.66 10.30
N GLY A 345 17.09 6.33 10.89
CA GLY A 345 17.50 7.71 10.62
C GLY A 345 17.52 8.63 11.85
N TYR A 346 17.53 8.06 13.06
CA TYR A 346 17.72 8.80 14.30
C TYR A 346 19.12 9.44 14.36
N THR A 347 19.19 10.64 14.91
CA THR A 347 20.46 11.37 15.05
C THR A 347 21.28 10.86 16.22
N LEU A 348 22.58 11.14 16.20
CA LEU A 348 23.50 10.74 17.27
C LEU A 348 23.15 11.40 18.62
N GLU A 349 22.59 12.62 18.59
CA GLU A 349 22.05 13.32 19.76
C GLU A 349 20.87 12.55 20.36
N GLN A 350 19.91 12.10 19.53
CA GLN A 350 18.77 11.30 20.00
C GLN A 350 19.22 9.95 20.58
N LEU A 351 20.27 9.33 20.04
CA LEU A 351 20.85 8.11 20.59
C LEU A 351 21.56 8.35 21.93
N GLN A 352 22.18 9.53 22.10
CA GLN A 352 22.80 9.95 23.36
C GLN A 352 21.73 10.17 24.43
N GLU A 353 20.66 10.89 24.10
CA GLU A 353 19.52 11.13 25.00
C GLU A 353 18.81 9.84 25.41
N ALA A 354 18.72 8.87 24.48
CA ALA A 354 18.17 7.55 24.78
C ALA A 354 19.01 6.78 25.81
N GLY A 355 20.32 7.07 25.89
CA GLY A 355 21.26 6.43 26.81
C GLY A 355 22.03 5.26 26.20
N TYR A 356 22.28 5.25 24.88
CA TYR A 356 23.15 4.24 24.29
C TYR A 356 24.61 4.43 24.73
N PRO A 357 25.33 3.36 25.10
CA PRO A 357 26.69 3.49 25.60
C PRO A 357 27.66 3.84 24.46
N LEU A 358 28.54 4.81 24.72
CA LEU A 358 29.53 5.29 23.75
C LEU A 358 30.49 4.18 23.27
N SER A 359 30.70 3.13 24.05
CA SER A 359 31.47 1.94 23.64
C SER A 359 30.86 1.21 22.44
N GLN A 360 29.54 1.17 22.33
CA GLN A 360 28.84 0.56 21.19
C GLN A 360 28.94 1.44 19.95
N LEU A 361 28.80 2.76 20.10
CA LEU A 361 28.96 3.72 19.01
C LEU A 361 30.42 3.78 18.52
N ARG A 362 31.40 3.61 19.41
CA ARG A 362 32.80 3.49 19.01
C ARG A 362 33.04 2.30 18.09
N ALA A 363 32.48 1.14 18.41
CA ALA A 363 32.61 -0.07 17.59
C ALA A 363 32.02 0.12 16.17
N ALA A 364 31.08 1.05 16.03
CA ALA A 364 30.50 1.46 14.75
C ALA A 364 31.42 2.29 13.85
N GLY A 365 32.53 2.81 14.40
CA GLY A 365 33.43 3.72 13.68
C GLY A 365 33.08 5.21 13.78
N TYR A 366 32.21 5.62 14.71
CA TYR A 366 31.96 7.04 14.95
C TYR A 366 33.23 7.78 15.41
N THR A 367 33.46 8.95 14.83
CA THR A 367 34.62 9.79 15.16
C THR A 367 34.38 10.56 16.47
N PHE A 368 35.47 10.94 17.15
CA PHE A 368 35.38 11.76 18.36
C PHE A 368 34.65 13.08 18.10
N GLY A 369 34.90 13.73 16.96
CA GLY A 369 34.21 14.97 16.59
C GLY A 369 32.69 14.81 16.51
N GLN A 370 32.19 13.72 15.90
CA GLN A 370 30.76 13.42 15.82
C GLN A 370 30.15 13.15 17.20
N LEU A 371 30.81 12.33 18.03
CA LEU A 371 30.36 12.02 19.39
C LEU A 371 30.37 13.26 20.28
N LEU A 372 31.36 14.13 20.11
CA LEU A 372 31.44 15.39 20.84
C LEU A 372 30.27 16.31 20.47
N THR A 373 29.97 16.48 19.17
CA THR A 373 28.81 17.27 18.74
C THR A 373 27.49 16.72 19.26
N ALA A 374 27.39 15.40 19.47
CA ALA A 374 26.21 14.77 20.06
C ALA A 374 26.10 14.92 21.59
N GLY A 375 27.04 15.63 22.23
CA GLY A 375 26.96 15.97 23.66
C GLY A 375 27.56 14.92 24.61
N TYR A 376 28.38 13.99 24.12
CA TYR A 376 29.08 13.05 25.01
C TYR A 376 30.20 13.71 25.82
N THR A 377 30.33 13.31 27.08
CA THR A 377 31.28 13.89 28.04
C THR A 377 32.61 13.13 28.12
N ALA A 378 33.64 13.78 28.65
CA ALA A 378 34.97 13.21 28.86
C ALA A 378 34.92 11.92 29.70
N GLU A 379 34.08 11.88 30.74
CA GLU A 379 33.84 10.67 31.53
C GLU A 379 33.33 9.52 30.67
N GLN A 380 32.35 9.78 29.80
CA GLN A 380 31.81 8.77 28.88
C GLN A 380 32.84 8.31 27.85
N PHE A 381 33.70 9.21 27.35
CA PHE A 381 34.83 8.84 26.48
C PHE A 381 35.84 7.94 27.20
N THR A 382 36.23 8.28 28.44
CA THR A 382 37.16 7.46 29.22
C THR A 382 36.57 6.09 29.57
N ALA A 383 35.29 6.04 29.94
CA ALA A 383 34.57 4.79 30.24
C ALA A 383 34.44 3.88 29.00
N ALA A 384 34.34 4.45 27.80
CA ALA A 384 34.37 3.71 26.55
C ALA A 384 35.79 3.34 26.06
N GLY A 385 36.81 3.59 26.90
CA GLY A 385 38.20 3.24 26.65
C GLY A 385 38.91 4.13 25.63
N TYR A 386 38.40 5.34 25.36
CA TYR A 386 39.18 6.32 24.61
C TYR A 386 40.33 6.79 25.48
N THR A 387 41.53 6.74 24.93
CA THR A 387 42.70 7.31 25.61
C THR A 387 43.00 8.68 25.04
N LEU A 388 43.42 9.60 25.89
CA LEU A 388 43.83 10.94 25.45
C LEU A 388 45.02 10.90 24.47
N CYS A 389 45.84 9.85 24.51
CA CYS A 389 46.86 9.57 23.50
C CYS A 389 46.27 9.36 22.10
N GLN A 390 45.09 8.73 21.98
CA GLN A 390 44.38 8.56 20.71
C GLN A 390 43.90 9.92 20.17
N PHE A 391 43.41 10.81 21.03
CA PHE A 391 43.00 12.15 20.60
C PHE A 391 44.18 13.01 20.15
N LYS A 392 45.33 12.85 20.80
CA LYS A 392 46.59 13.51 20.40
C LYS A 392 47.09 12.99 19.05
N ALA A 393 47.03 11.67 18.82
CA ALA A 393 47.42 11.07 17.55
C ALA A 393 46.52 11.50 16.38
N ALA A 394 45.24 11.76 16.65
CA ALA A 394 44.26 12.27 15.69
C ALA A 394 44.21 13.81 15.59
N ASP A 395 45.12 14.50 16.28
CA ASP A 395 45.30 15.96 16.34
C ASP A 395 44.02 16.80 16.59
N TYR A 396 43.12 16.31 17.44
CA TYR A 396 41.91 17.07 17.80
C TYR A 396 42.23 18.38 18.53
N PRO A 397 41.59 19.50 18.19
CA PRO A 397 41.92 20.80 18.77
C PRO A 397 41.66 20.81 20.27
N LEU A 398 42.56 21.45 21.03
CA LEU A 398 42.53 21.43 22.49
C LEU A 398 41.21 21.97 23.07
N GLY A 399 40.63 22.98 22.43
CA GLY A 399 39.33 23.53 22.82
C GLY A 399 38.19 22.51 22.77
N GLN A 400 38.21 21.57 21.82
CA GLN A 400 37.19 20.51 21.74
C GLN A 400 37.36 19.49 22.88
N LEU A 401 38.59 19.15 23.25
CA LEU A 401 38.85 18.25 24.39
C LEU A 401 38.41 18.88 25.72
N LEU A 402 38.66 20.18 25.88
CA LEU A 402 38.21 20.92 27.05
C LEU A 402 36.68 21.07 27.08
N TRP A 403 36.06 21.32 25.93
CA TRP A 403 34.60 21.38 25.81
C TRP A 403 33.94 20.03 26.12
N ALA A 404 34.59 18.92 25.80
CA ALA A 404 34.15 17.59 26.23
C ALA A 404 34.20 17.39 27.76
N GLY A 405 34.94 18.24 28.49
CA GLY A 405 35.11 18.15 29.94
C GLY A 405 36.41 17.50 30.41
N PHE A 406 37.40 17.29 29.53
CA PHE A 406 38.71 16.80 29.97
C PHE A 406 39.46 17.88 30.76
N THR A 407 40.04 17.52 31.91
CA THR A 407 40.79 18.48 32.72
C THR A 407 42.19 18.71 32.14
N VAL A 408 42.78 19.87 32.46
CA VAL A 408 44.15 20.21 32.05
C VAL A 408 45.16 19.19 32.60
N GLU A 409 44.91 18.68 33.82
CA GLU A 409 45.73 17.63 34.44
C GLU A 409 45.67 16.31 33.64
N GLN A 410 44.48 15.86 33.26
CA GLN A 410 44.29 14.66 32.44
C GLN A 410 44.98 14.81 31.08
N LEU A 411 44.81 15.97 30.44
CA LEU A 411 45.45 16.30 29.16
C LEU A 411 46.97 16.37 29.26
N ARG A 412 47.50 16.88 30.38
CA ARG A 412 48.94 16.88 30.67
C ARG A 412 49.48 15.46 30.88
N ALA A 413 48.80 14.64 31.67
CA ALA A 413 49.18 13.24 31.89
C ALA A 413 49.21 12.44 30.58
N ALA A 414 48.36 12.82 29.62
CA ALA A 414 48.36 12.28 28.26
C ALA A 414 49.43 12.87 27.32
N GLY A 415 50.27 13.78 27.81
CA GLY A 415 51.38 14.37 27.09
C GLY A 415 51.02 15.56 26.21
N CYS A 416 49.94 16.30 26.49
CA CYS A 416 49.72 17.61 25.86
C CYS A 416 50.80 18.61 26.32
N THR A 417 51.42 19.29 25.36
CA THR A 417 52.50 20.23 25.64
C THR A 417 51.97 21.57 26.12
N LEU A 418 52.77 22.25 26.95
CA LEU A 418 52.43 23.57 27.45
C LEU A 418 52.21 24.61 26.33
N GLU A 419 52.97 24.48 25.23
CA GLU A 419 52.82 25.33 24.04
C GLU A 419 51.41 25.25 23.42
N ARG A 420 50.77 24.07 23.45
CA ARG A 420 49.42 23.85 22.92
C ARG A 420 48.35 24.52 23.80
N PHE A 421 48.51 24.49 25.13
CA PHE A 421 47.65 25.24 26.04
C PHE A 421 47.80 26.76 25.88
N LYS A 422 49.03 27.24 25.65
CA LYS A 422 49.29 28.66 25.37
C LYS A 422 48.67 29.12 24.07
N ALA A 423 48.80 28.31 23.01
CA ALA A 423 48.14 28.58 21.73
C ALA A 423 46.60 28.61 21.85
N ALA A 424 46.04 27.86 22.80
CA ALA A 424 44.62 27.87 23.14
C ALA A 424 44.20 29.00 24.10
N GLY A 425 45.11 29.90 24.51
CA GLY A 425 44.79 31.10 25.29
C GLY A 425 44.88 30.96 26.82
N TYR A 426 45.39 29.84 27.36
CA TYR A 426 45.49 29.65 28.81
C TYR A 426 46.55 30.57 29.47
N THR A 427 46.19 31.15 30.62
CA THR A 427 47.12 31.99 31.40
C THR A 427 48.15 31.14 32.14
N TRP A 428 49.21 31.79 32.65
CA TRP A 428 50.25 31.10 33.42
C TRP A 428 49.72 30.62 34.78
N GLU A 429 48.79 31.37 35.38
CA GLU A 429 48.11 31.02 36.63
C GLU A 429 47.26 29.74 36.44
N GLN A 430 46.43 29.69 35.39
CA GLN A 430 45.61 28.51 35.08
C GLN A 430 46.43 27.24 34.83
N LEU A 431 47.63 27.37 34.27
CA LEU A 431 48.54 26.23 34.05
C LEU A 431 49.28 25.84 35.32
N SER A 432 49.63 26.81 36.17
CA SER A 432 50.20 26.54 37.50
C SER A 432 49.21 25.78 38.38
N ASP A 433 47.93 26.17 38.36
CA ASP A 433 46.86 25.52 39.13
C ASP A 433 46.58 24.09 38.63
N ALA A 434 46.79 23.82 37.34
CA ALA A 434 46.75 22.48 36.75
C ALA A 434 48.04 21.64 36.99
N GLY A 435 48.90 22.11 37.89
CA GLY A 435 50.07 21.38 38.38
C GLY A 435 51.36 21.56 37.56
N TYR A 436 51.39 22.41 36.52
CA TYR A 436 52.65 22.71 35.83
C TYR A 436 53.61 23.43 36.78
N THR A 437 54.82 22.90 36.90
CA THR A 437 55.82 23.44 37.82
C THR A 437 56.32 24.80 37.34
N ARG A 438 56.72 25.66 38.28
CA ARG A 438 57.32 26.97 38.00
C ARG A 438 58.49 26.86 37.00
N TRP A 439 59.28 25.79 37.07
CA TRP A 439 60.38 25.53 36.14
C TRP A 439 59.91 25.21 34.72
N GLU A 440 58.87 24.39 34.54
CA GLU A 440 58.29 24.10 33.22
C GLU A 440 57.72 25.36 32.56
N LEU A 441 57.10 26.25 33.36
CA LEU A 441 56.55 27.52 32.87
C LEU A 441 57.66 28.48 32.44
N ILE A 442 58.71 28.65 33.26
CA ILE A 442 59.87 29.50 32.93
C ILE A 442 60.60 28.99 31.68
N TYR A 443 60.80 27.67 31.59
CA TYR A 443 61.48 27.05 30.46
C TYR A 443 60.74 27.27 29.13
N ALA A 444 59.40 27.23 29.15
CA ALA A 444 58.59 27.53 27.98
C ALA A 444 58.69 29.00 27.54
N VAL A 445 58.69 29.95 28.50
CA VAL A 445 58.91 31.38 28.22
C VAL A 445 60.27 31.58 27.57
N ALA A 446 61.33 30.98 28.11
CA ALA A 446 62.67 31.07 27.56
C ALA A 446 62.76 30.54 26.13
N ARG A 447 62.14 29.38 25.84
CA ARG A 447 62.06 28.83 24.48
C ARG A 447 61.30 29.72 23.50
N PHE A 448 60.19 30.32 23.94
CA PHE A 448 59.41 31.23 23.10
C PHE A 448 60.19 32.51 22.75
N VAL A 449 60.86 33.12 23.73
CA VAL A 449 61.73 34.29 23.53
C VAL A 449 62.89 33.93 22.59
N TYR A 450 63.53 32.79 22.83
CA TYR A 450 64.60 32.29 21.97
C TYR A 450 64.13 32.06 20.53
N TRP A 451 62.96 31.46 20.33
CA TRP A 451 62.37 31.26 18.99
C TRP A 451 62.10 32.59 18.29
N ARG A 452 61.49 33.58 18.97
CA ARG A 452 61.25 34.93 18.41
C ARG A 452 62.56 35.63 18.03
N MET A 453 63.58 35.54 18.89
CA MET A 453 64.92 36.07 18.58
C MET A 453 65.51 35.41 17.33
N ARG A 454 65.34 34.10 17.17
CA ARG A 454 65.85 33.35 16.01
C ARG A 454 65.11 33.70 14.72
N VAL A 455 63.79 33.90 14.78
CA VAL A 455 62.96 34.35 13.63
C VAL A 455 63.35 35.78 13.25
N TRP A 456 63.49 36.67 14.23
CA TRP A 456 63.92 38.05 13.99
C TRP A 456 65.33 38.12 13.38
N ALA A 457 66.26 37.31 13.86
CA ALA A 457 67.61 37.22 13.30
C ALA A 457 67.60 36.79 11.82
N ARG A 458 66.79 35.77 11.47
CA ARG A 458 66.63 35.34 10.07
C ARG A 458 66.00 36.42 9.20
N PHE A 459 64.96 37.09 9.71
CA PHE A 459 64.30 38.18 8.99
C PHE A 459 65.24 39.38 8.77
N SER A 460 66.06 39.71 9.78
CA SER A 460 67.08 40.75 9.69
C SER A 460 68.17 40.40 8.68
N GLN A 461 68.65 39.15 8.66
CA GLN A 461 69.62 38.68 7.66
C GLN A 461 69.06 38.73 6.25
N GLN A 462 67.81 38.31 6.06
CA GLN A 462 67.14 38.35 4.76
C GLN A 462 66.94 39.79 4.28
N LYS A 463 66.61 40.73 5.17
CA LYS A 463 66.52 42.16 4.87
C LYS A 463 67.88 42.77 4.51
N GLN A 464 68.96 42.38 5.21
CA GLN A 464 70.32 42.79 4.87
C GLN A 464 70.76 42.26 3.49
N HIS A 465 70.47 41.01 3.17
CA HIS A 465 70.74 40.45 1.83
C HIS A 465 69.96 41.16 0.72
N GLN A 466 68.69 41.53 0.96
CA GLN A 466 67.92 42.32 -0.01
C GLN A 466 68.48 43.74 -0.21
N GLN A 467 69.01 44.37 0.84
CA GLN A 467 69.65 45.69 0.76
C GLN A 467 71.04 45.66 0.09
N GLN A 468 71.71 44.51 0.07
CA GLN A 468 72.99 44.33 -0.63
C GLN A 468 72.81 44.01 -2.14
N HIS A 469 71.61 43.58 -2.53
CA HIS A 469 71.26 43.26 -3.93
C HIS A 469 70.58 44.43 -4.68
N GLN A 470 70.15 45.47 -3.96
CA GLN A 470 69.77 46.78 -4.52
C GLN A 470 70.98 47.70 -4.52
#